data_AF-A0A972LWB0-F1
#
_entry.id   AF-A0A972LWB0-F1
#
_cell.length_a   1.000
_cell.length_b   1.000
_cell.length_c   1.000
_cell.angle_alpha   90.00
_cell.angle_beta   90.00
_cell.angle_gamma   90.00
#
_symmetry.space_group_name_H-M   'P 1'
#
loop_
_entity.id
_entity.type
_entity.pdbx_description
1 polymer ?
#
loop_
_entity_poly.entity_id
_entity_poly.type
_entity_poly.pdbx_seq_one_letter_code
_entity_poly.pdbx_strand_id
1 'polypeptide(L)'
;MTTQTTNSTAVDELVSRARSLYSLPAVAAEVIQLTSNPQVNTLALKECIQTDPALTAKILRVVNSSLFGLSREVCDLNQALALLGTKPLKLLVLGFSLPDNLFAEVAREQLDWYWSTTLTRAVAAREISEQLFDRPGDDAFLAGLFQDIGVLVLLGELKEPYARFLAGVIEQRVDLQRLEVDSLGFDHLQLTAALLEHWKMPKVLVRAISEPREYTQLMKSDEEHAELTKVVHLAGLVAELVGQNRLGVLPDLMEVGAAYCDLDKEQLNELVGTLQPKVKQLAEVLSLEVAATTETATDYVEIMTAAHRQMSELTEEVVELLGHPPLEEEEAYSNLLADATHLRQTVDRFLHHTVPPTPSSPAATAAAIPQSNQQTPPPLAQGGHATKTQAGPTVDFSEQLTLTIGHCRSRRQPVSLLLLEMGGESSSDAQGRPVLGQVLEMASRSINVPNMICEVINPCRRVLVLPKCDRHEAVRFAEETLRRVEKMVLHLEQQGTVLKYIASAGVASVSLPPKNFPPQDLLETAGRCLSAAQSSGTCVVKSLEIY
;
A
#
# COMPACT_ATOMS: atom_id res chain seq x y z
N MET A 1 25.67 9.03 33.17
CA MET A 1 26.75 8.23 32.54
C MET A 1 26.45 6.74 32.47
N THR A 2 25.65 6.16 33.39
CA THR A 2 25.28 4.74 33.37
C THR A 2 24.20 4.35 32.35
N THR A 3 23.30 5.26 31.96
CA THR A 3 22.21 4.98 30.99
C THR A 3 22.65 4.97 29.52
N GLN A 4 23.63 5.79 29.13
CA GLN A 4 24.18 5.77 27.76
C GLN A 4 24.97 4.49 27.46
N THR A 5 25.63 3.92 28.47
CA THR A 5 26.42 2.69 28.30
C THR A 5 25.55 1.45 28.13
N THR A 6 24.38 1.39 28.80
CA THR A 6 23.41 0.29 28.67
C THR A 6 22.68 0.28 27.32
N ASN A 7 22.41 1.47 26.75
CA ASN A 7 21.69 1.56 25.48
C ASN A 7 22.59 1.20 24.29
N SER A 8 23.88 1.57 24.34
CA SER A 8 24.88 1.14 23.35
C SER A 8 25.04 -0.38 23.33
N THR A 9 25.06 -1.04 24.50
CA THR A 9 25.19 -2.51 24.57
C THR A 9 23.98 -3.23 23.98
N ALA A 10 22.77 -2.67 24.11
CA ALA A 10 21.56 -3.28 23.57
C ALA A 10 21.51 -3.24 22.05
N VAL A 11 21.86 -2.09 21.45
CA VAL A 11 21.97 -1.92 20.01
C VAL A 11 23.04 -2.85 19.44
N ASP A 12 24.20 -2.94 20.08
CA ASP A 12 25.29 -3.81 19.63
C ASP A 12 24.91 -5.31 19.66
N GLU A 13 24.16 -5.75 20.68
CA GLU A 13 23.65 -7.12 20.76
C GLU A 13 22.62 -7.43 19.67
N LEU A 14 21.67 -6.52 19.42
CA LEU A 14 20.70 -6.63 18.33
C LEU A 14 21.39 -6.68 16.97
N VAL A 15 22.38 -5.82 16.71
CA VAL A 15 23.17 -5.86 15.48
C VAL A 15 23.93 -7.18 15.35
N SER A 16 24.44 -7.74 16.45
CA SER A 16 25.15 -9.02 16.42
C SER A 16 24.23 -10.20 16.07
N ARG A 17 22.97 -10.19 16.55
CA ARG A 17 21.96 -11.23 16.30
C ARG A 17 21.21 -11.06 14.99
N ALA A 18 21.04 -9.83 14.52
CA ALA A 18 20.59 -9.55 13.15
C ALA A 18 21.48 -10.22 12.10
N ARG A 19 22.78 -10.44 12.38
CA ARG A 19 23.67 -11.25 11.53
C ARG A 19 23.20 -12.69 11.35
N SER A 20 22.42 -13.22 12.29
CA SER A 20 21.87 -14.57 12.31
C SER A 20 20.41 -14.66 11.84
N LEU A 21 19.65 -13.55 11.86
CA LEU A 21 18.27 -13.50 11.38
C LEU A 21 18.15 -13.70 9.87
N TYR A 22 19.22 -13.43 9.11
CA TYR A 22 19.22 -13.58 7.66
C TYR A 22 20.05 -14.81 7.26
N SER A 23 19.43 -15.98 7.19
CA SER A 23 19.94 -17.05 6.34
C SER A 23 19.68 -16.64 4.89
N LEU A 24 20.52 -15.73 4.38
CA LEU A 24 20.39 -15.23 3.03
C LEU A 24 20.48 -16.41 2.05
N PRO A 25 19.57 -16.50 1.06
CA PRO A 25 19.77 -17.34 -0.12
C PRO A 25 21.21 -17.21 -0.62
N ALA A 26 21.82 -18.32 -1.04
CA ALA A 26 23.24 -18.38 -1.39
C ALA A 26 23.67 -17.25 -2.33
N VAL A 27 22.80 -16.88 -3.28
CA VAL A 27 23.01 -15.78 -4.24
C VAL A 27 23.10 -14.41 -3.55
N ALA A 28 22.27 -14.12 -2.56
CA ALA A 28 22.32 -12.87 -1.82
C ALA A 28 23.55 -12.78 -0.90
N ALA A 29 23.92 -13.87 -0.25
CA ALA A 29 25.14 -13.95 0.54
C ALA A 29 26.40 -13.75 -0.32
N GLU A 30 26.42 -14.35 -1.52
CA GLU A 30 27.52 -14.24 -2.47
C GLU A 30 27.60 -12.84 -3.10
N VAL A 31 26.46 -12.23 -3.46
CA VAL A 31 26.40 -10.81 -3.88
C VAL A 31 26.98 -9.90 -2.80
N ILE A 32 26.65 -10.11 -1.53
CA ILE A 32 27.19 -9.32 -0.41
C ILE A 32 28.70 -9.49 -0.30
N GLN A 33 29.23 -10.70 -0.46
CA GLN A 33 30.68 -10.94 -0.44
C GLN A 33 31.37 -10.24 -1.62
N LEU A 34 30.85 -10.41 -2.84
CA LEU A 34 31.41 -9.84 -4.06
C LEU A 34 31.39 -8.30 -4.05
N THR A 35 30.35 -7.70 -3.49
CA THR A 35 30.22 -6.24 -3.36
C THR A 35 30.99 -5.65 -2.17
N SER A 36 31.49 -6.48 -1.25
CA SER A 36 32.30 -6.03 -0.10
C SER A 36 33.78 -5.76 -0.46
N ASN A 37 34.21 -6.14 -1.67
CA ASN A 37 35.55 -5.82 -2.19
C ASN A 37 35.52 -4.48 -2.96
N PRO A 38 36.39 -3.50 -2.65
CA PRO A 38 36.44 -2.22 -3.37
C PRO A 38 36.80 -2.35 -4.87
N GLN A 39 37.37 -3.48 -5.29
CA GLN A 39 37.56 -3.85 -6.70
C GLN A 39 36.47 -4.87 -7.09
N VAL A 40 35.22 -4.42 -7.19
CA VAL A 40 34.10 -5.31 -7.53
C VAL A 40 34.29 -5.84 -8.95
N ASN A 41 34.38 -7.16 -9.10
CA ASN A 41 34.31 -7.80 -10.40
C ASN A 41 32.83 -7.85 -10.84
N THR A 42 32.41 -6.90 -11.67
CA THR A 42 31.05 -6.80 -12.20
C THR A 42 30.63 -8.03 -13.01
N LEU A 43 31.56 -8.76 -13.62
CA LEU A 43 31.28 -10.03 -14.30
C LEU A 43 30.92 -11.14 -13.29
N ALA A 44 31.69 -11.26 -12.20
CA ALA A 44 31.38 -12.25 -11.16
C ALA A 44 30.04 -11.94 -10.47
N LEU A 45 29.73 -10.65 -10.30
CA LEU A 45 28.45 -10.20 -9.76
C LEU A 45 27.28 -10.52 -10.69
N LYS A 46 27.48 -10.33 -12.01
CA LYS A 46 26.51 -10.73 -13.04
C LYS A 46 26.27 -12.24 -12.99
N GLU A 47 27.34 -13.03 -13.01
CA GLU A 47 27.26 -14.50 -13.00
C GLU A 47 26.53 -15.02 -11.76
N CYS A 48 26.85 -14.46 -10.59
CA CYS A 48 26.15 -14.78 -9.34
C CYS A 48 24.66 -14.47 -9.42
N ILE A 49 24.26 -13.25 -9.81
CA ILE A 49 22.84 -12.85 -9.87
C ILE A 49 22.07 -13.62 -10.94
N GLN A 50 22.70 -13.95 -12.07
CA GLN A 50 22.08 -14.74 -13.15
C GLN A 50 21.72 -16.17 -12.73
N THR A 51 22.30 -16.70 -11.66
CA THR A 51 21.89 -18.00 -11.11
C THR A 51 20.50 -17.99 -10.49
N ASP A 52 19.96 -16.80 -10.19
CA ASP A 52 18.58 -16.58 -9.76
C ASP A 52 17.82 -15.73 -10.81
N PRO A 53 17.07 -16.38 -11.72
CA PRO A 53 16.29 -15.70 -12.74
C PRO A 53 15.20 -14.76 -12.17
N ALA A 54 14.66 -15.05 -10.99
CA ALA A 54 13.64 -14.22 -10.36
C ALA A 54 14.25 -12.93 -9.81
N LEU A 55 15.40 -13.04 -9.14
CA LEU A 55 16.19 -11.89 -8.68
C LEU A 55 16.68 -11.03 -9.85
N THR A 56 17.17 -11.67 -10.91
CA THR A 56 17.60 -10.98 -12.15
C THR A 56 16.44 -10.19 -12.76
N ALA A 57 15.25 -10.78 -12.86
CA ALA A 57 14.07 -10.11 -13.38
C ALA A 57 13.62 -8.93 -12.51
N LYS A 58 13.65 -9.06 -11.18
CA LYS A 58 13.33 -7.98 -10.24
C LYS A 58 14.30 -6.79 -10.41
N ILE A 59 15.61 -7.05 -10.51
CA ILE A 59 16.63 -6.01 -10.72
C ILE A 59 16.42 -5.29 -12.06
N LEU A 60 16.20 -6.03 -13.15
CA LEU A 60 15.94 -5.43 -14.47
C LEU A 60 14.67 -4.57 -14.47
N ARG A 61 13.60 -5.01 -13.80
CA ARG A 61 12.36 -4.23 -13.68
C ARG A 61 12.57 -2.94 -12.86
N VAL A 62 13.39 -2.97 -11.80
CA VAL A 62 13.77 -1.76 -11.03
C VAL A 62 14.46 -0.74 -11.92
N VAL A 63 15.47 -1.16 -12.68
CA VAL A 63 16.20 -0.27 -13.59
C VAL A 63 15.30 0.31 -14.68
N ASN A 64 14.34 -0.46 -15.19
CA ASN A 64 13.41 -0.01 -16.23
C ASN A 64 12.21 0.78 -15.70
N SER A 65 12.13 1.04 -14.40
CA SER A 65 11.10 1.92 -13.85
C SER A 65 11.32 3.38 -14.27
N SER A 66 10.27 4.21 -14.24
CA SER A 66 10.38 5.63 -14.60
C SER A 66 11.29 6.42 -13.65
N LEU A 67 11.64 5.83 -12.50
CA LEU A 67 12.60 6.35 -11.52
C LEU A 67 13.98 6.64 -12.13
N PHE A 68 14.42 5.85 -13.11
CA PHE A 68 15.73 6.03 -13.74
C PHE A 68 15.68 6.88 -15.02
N GLY A 69 14.49 7.34 -15.43
CA GLY A 69 14.33 8.27 -16.56
C GLY A 69 14.93 7.79 -17.88
N LEU A 70 15.01 6.48 -18.11
CA LEU A 70 15.77 5.91 -19.22
C LEU A 70 15.06 6.14 -20.57
N SER A 71 15.79 6.71 -21.53
CA SER A 71 15.32 6.90 -22.92
C SER A 71 15.08 5.60 -23.69
N ARG A 72 15.65 4.48 -23.22
CA ARG A 72 15.53 3.13 -23.79
C ARG A 72 15.52 2.08 -22.71
N GLU A 73 14.71 1.04 -22.90
CA GLU A 73 14.62 -0.10 -21.99
C GLU A 73 15.92 -0.90 -21.95
N VAL A 74 16.31 -1.31 -20.75
CA VAL A 74 17.52 -2.08 -20.42
C VAL A 74 17.17 -3.56 -20.34
N CYS A 75 17.68 -4.34 -21.29
CA CYS A 75 17.41 -5.78 -21.35
C CYS A 75 18.59 -6.65 -20.85
N ASP A 76 19.74 -6.04 -20.54
CA ASP A 76 20.95 -6.75 -20.09
C ASP A 76 21.33 -6.38 -18.66
N LEU A 77 21.67 -7.41 -17.88
CA LEU A 77 22.03 -7.25 -16.48
C LEU A 77 23.31 -6.42 -16.29
N ASN A 78 24.30 -6.45 -17.19
CA ASN A 78 25.48 -5.58 -17.03
C ASN A 78 25.11 -4.11 -17.16
N GLN A 79 24.20 -3.78 -18.07
CA GLN A 79 23.72 -2.42 -18.22
C GLN A 79 22.91 -1.99 -16.99
N ALA A 80 22.10 -2.88 -16.41
CA ALA A 80 21.40 -2.62 -15.15
C ALA A 80 22.36 -2.46 -13.96
N LEU A 81 23.41 -3.28 -13.86
CA LEU A 81 24.46 -3.18 -12.84
C LEU A 81 25.29 -1.90 -12.99
N ALA A 82 25.52 -1.44 -14.22
CA ALA A 82 26.21 -0.18 -14.49
C ALA A 82 25.38 1.05 -14.11
N LEU A 83 24.05 0.96 -14.27
CA LEU A 83 23.11 2.02 -13.90
C LEU A 83 22.83 2.08 -12.39
N LEU A 84 22.64 0.92 -11.75
CA LEU A 84 22.42 0.84 -10.30
C LEU A 84 23.72 1.07 -9.51
N GLY A 85 24.86 0.66 -10.05
CA GLY A 85 26.07 0.50 -9.26
C GLY A 85 25.99 -0.65 -8.25
N THR A 86 27.10 -0.91 -7.56
CA THR A 86 27.26 -2.11 -6.73
C THR A 86 26.65 -1.99 -5.35
N LYS A 87 26.51 -0.77 -4.81
CA LYS A 87 25.98 -0.50 -3.47
C LYS A 87 24.44 -0.58 -3.41
N PRO A 88 23.67 0.07 -4.31
CA PRO A 88 22.20 -0.08 -4.38
C PRO A 88 21.77 -1.51 -4.65
N LEU A 89 22.51 -2.18 -5.53
CA LEU A 89 22.27 -3.57 -5.89
C LEU A 89 22.35 -4.52 -4.70
N LYS A 90 23.40 -4.41 -3.87
CA LYS A 90 23.60 -5.25 -2.67
C LYS A 90 22.34 -5.25 -1.80
N LEU A 91 21.70 -4.10 -1.71
CA LEU A 91 20.60 -3.85 -0.80
C LEU A 91 19.23 -4.19 -1.41
N LEU A 92 19.05 -3.96 -2.72
CA LEU A 92 17.92 -4.54 -3.46
C LEU A 92 17.94 -6.07 -3.36
N VAL A 93 19.12 -6.69 -3.52
CA VAL A 93 19.29 -8.13 -3.38
C VAL A 93 18.98 -8.60 -1.96
N LEU A 94 19.41 -7.87 -0.92
CA LEU A 94 19.04 -8.15 0.46
C LEU A 94 17.53 -8.07 0.69
N GLY A 95 16.87 -7.01 0.22
CA GLY A 95 15.42 -6.82 0.33
C GLY A 95 14.61 -7.88 -0.42
N PHE A 96 15.08 -8.28 -1.61
CA PHE A 96 14.45 -9.34 -2.42
C PHE A 96 14.65 -10.75 -1.88
N SER A 97 15.58 -10.92 -0.96
CA SER A 97 16.00 -12.22 -0.44
C SER A 97 15.57 -12.45 1.01
N LEU A 98 14.71 -11.57 1.54
CA LEU A 98 14.04 -11.79 2.81
C LEU A 98 13.09 -12.98 2.67
N PRO A 99 13.23 -14.04 3.51
CA PRO A 99 12.36 -15.20 3.44
C PRO A 99 10.90 -14.87 3.79
N ASP A 100 9.93 -15.39 3.03
CA ASP A 100 8.48 -15.21 3.29
C ASP A 100 8.06 -15.67 4.69
N ASN A 101 8.81 -16.59 5.30
CA ASN A 101 8.55 -17.14 6.63
C ASN A 101 9.19 -16.34 7.78
N LEU A 102 10.10 -15.38 7.50
CA LEU A 102 10.75 -14.55 8.53
C LEU A 102 9.72 -13.65 9.25
N PHE A 103 8.65 -13.30 8.55
CA PHE A 103 7.58 -12.44 9.03
C PHE A 103 6.23 -13.15 9.16
N ALA A 104 6.21 -14.49 9.19
CA ALA A 104 4.96 -15.25 9.28
C ALA A 104 4.14 -14.97 10.56
N GLU A 105 4.80 -14.47 11.63
CA GLU A 105 4.18 -14.01 12.88
C GLU A 105 3.91 -12.49 12.91
N VAL A 106 4.41 -11.73 11.92
CA VAL A 106 4.17 -10.29 11.81
C VAL A 106 2.93 -10.08 10.96
N ALA A 107 1.97 -9.28 11.46
CA ALA A 107 0.79 -8.98 10.69
C ALA A 107 1.14 -8.21 9.41
N ARG A 108 0.40 -8.52 8.33
CA ARG A 108 0.64 -7.99 6.98
C ARG A 108 0.59 -6.46 6.94
N GLU A 109 -0.24 -5.87 7.78
CA GLU A 109 -0.42 -4.42 7.90
C GLU A 109 0.88 -3.68 8.28
N GLN A 110 1.69 -4.21 9.20
CA GLN A 110 2.94 -3.59 9.63
C GLN A 110 4.00 -3.61 8.52
N LEU A 111 4.04 -4.70 7.74
CA LEU A 111 4.93 -4.81 6.59
C LEU A 111 4.49 -3.88 5.46
N ASP A 112 3.19 -3.81 5.20
CA ASP A 112 2.62 -2.91 4.20
C ASP A 112 2.90 -1.44 4.57
N TRP A 113 2.76 -1.09 5.84
CA TRP A 113 3.14 0.23 6.38
C TRP A 113 4.64 0.50 6.20
N TYR A 114 5.51 -0.45 6.56
CA TYR A 114 6.96 -0.32 6.44
C TYR A 114 7.36 -0.07 4.98
N TRP A 115 6.88 -0.89 4.05
CA TRP A 115 7.22 -0.76 2.64
C TRP A 115 6.64 0.52 2.04
N SER A 116 5.40 0.89 2.40
CA SER A 116 4.79 2.16 1.96
C SER A 116 5.64 3.34 2.37
N THR A 117 5.98 3.41 3.66
CA THR A 117 6.79 4.50 4.24
C THR A 117 8.18 4.55 3.60
N THR A 118 8.85 3.40 3.52
CA THR A 118 10.23 3.30 3.01
C THR A 118 10.32 3.71 1.54
N LEU A 119 9.40 3.23 0.70
CA LEU A 119 9.40 3.57 -0.72
C LEU A 119 9.03 5.03 -0.96
N THR A 120 8.04 5.53 -0.22
CA THR A 120 7.67 6.95 -0.25
C THR A 120 8.86 7.83 0.07
N ARG A 121 9.60 7.48 1.14
CA ARG A 121 10.77 8.23 1.57
C ARG A 121 11.92 8.16 0.58
N ALA A 122 12.21 6.98 0.04
CA ALA A 122 13.27 6.81 -0.95
C ALA A 122 13.02 7.68 -2.20
N VAL A 123 11.78 7.65 -2.72
CA VAL A 123 11.39 8.48 -3.86
C VAL A 123 11.43 9.96 -3.48
N ALA A 124 10.87 10.35 -2.32
CA ALA A 124 10.88 11.73 -1.85
C ALA A 124 12.31 12.29 -1.72
N ALA A 125 13.23 11.52 -1.12
CA ALA A 125 14.63 11.93 -0.96
C ALA A 125 15.30 12.18 -2.31
N ARG A 126 15.02 11.32 -3.31
CA ARG A 126 15.53 11.51 -4.68
C ARG A 126 15.00 12.81 -5.28
N GLU A 127 13.68 12.99 -5.29
CA GLU A 127 13.04 14.15 -5.92
C GLU A 127 13.45 15.45 -5.23
N ILE A 128 13.52 15.47 -3.91
CA ILE A 128 14.00 16.62 -3.14
C ILE A 128 15.45 16.95 -3.52
N SER A 129 16.33 15.94 -3.57
CA SER A 129 17.73 16.14 -3.97
C SER A 129 17.86 16.72 -5.37
N GLU A 130 17.12 16.17 -6.35
CA GLU A 130 17.25 16.53 -7.76
C GLU A 130 16.54 17.85 -8.08
N GLN A 131 15.35 18.09 -7.53
CA GLN A 131 14.52 19.26 -7.87
C GLN A 131 14.80 20.47 -6.99
N LEU A 132 15.10 20.29 -5.70
CA LEU A 132 15.22 21.38 -4.73
C LEU A 132 16.67 21.71 -4.37
N PHE A 133 17.56 20.72 -4.42
CA PHE A 133 18.99 20.90 -4.10
C PHE A 133 19.91 20.85 -5.32
N ASP A 134 19.39 20.59 -6.53
CA ASP A 134 20.15 20.47 -7.80
C ASP A 134 21.33 19.49 -7.68
N ARG A 135 21.10 18.34 -7.02
CA ARG A 135 22.11 17.31 -6.76
C ARG A 135 21.67 15.92 -7.26
N PRO A 136 22.63 15.04 -7.61
CA PRO A 136 22.32 13.65 -7.96
C PRO A 136 21.54 12.95 -6.85
N GLY A 137 20.36 12.41 -7.18
CA GLY A 137 19.45 11.83 -6.19
C GLY A 137 19.78 10.40 -5.74
N ASP A 138 20.83 9.77 -6.27
CA ASP A 138 21.10 8.35 -6.02
C ASP A 138 21.45 8.07 -4.55
N ASP A 139 22.34 8.87 -3.94
CA ASP A 139 22.70 8.71 -2.52
C ASP A 139 21.53 9.07 -1.59
N ALA A 140 20.70 10.04 -1.98
CA ALA A 140 19.49 10.43 -1.25
C ALA A 140 18.42 9.32 -1.29
N PHE A 141 18.20 8.72 -2.47
CA PHE A 141 17.32 7.58 -2.65
C PHE A 141 17.74 6.41 -1.74
N LEU A 142 19.04 6.10 -1.71
CA LEU A 142 19.58 5.06 -0.85
C LEU A 142 19.40 5.38 0.62
N ALA A 143 19.69 6.61 1.03
CA ALA A 143 19.51 7.00 2.41
C ALA A 143 18.04 6.84 2.84
N GLY A 144 17.08 7.29 2.02
CA GLY A 144 15.65 7.10 2.28
C GLY A 144 15.20 5.64 2.31
N LEU A 145 15.77 4.79 1.44
CA LEU A 145 15.47 3.35 1.38
C LEU A 145 15.97 2.60 2.62
N PHE A 146 17.08 3.03 3.24
CA PHE A 146 17.68 2.31 4.37
C PHE A 146 17.31 2.85 5.74
N GLN A 147 16.78 4.05 5.80
CA GLN A 147 16.58 4.75 7.06
C GLN A 147 15.75 3.96 8.09
N ASP A 148 14.78 3.17 7.65
CA ASP A 148 13.89 2.41 8.56
C ASP A 148 14.26 0.93 8.71
N ILE A 149 15.38 0.45 8.15
CA ILE A 149 15.69 -0.99 8.16
C ILE A 149 15.80 -1.58 9.57
N GLY A 150 16.11 -0.76 10.58
CA GLY A 150 16.07 -1.12 12.00
C GLY A 150 14.70 -1.60 12.46
N VAL A 151 13.60 -1.10 11.88
CA VAL A 151 12.22 -1.57 12.17
C VAL A 151 12.07 -3.04 11.82
N LEU A 152 12.63 -3.49 10.68
CA LEU A 152 12.60 -4.91 10.30
C LEU A 152 13.42 -5.79 11.27
N VAL A 153 14.54 -5.27 11.76
CA VAL A 153 15.35 -5.97 12.76
C VAL A 153 14.57 -6.11 14.07
N LEU A 154 13.90 -5.04 14.52
CA LEU A 154 13.07 -5.06 15.72
C LEU A 154 11.86 -5.99 15.56
N LEU A 155 11.19 -5.99 14.40
CA LEU A 155 10.13 -6.96 14.08
C LEU A 155 10.64 -8.42 14.10
N GLY A 156 11.85 -8.67 13.61
CA GLY A 156 12.45 -10.01 13.60
C GLY A 156 12.90 -10.50 14.98
N GLU A 157 13.58 -9.65 15.75
CA GLU A 157 14.14 -10.00 17.08
C GLU A 157 13.10 -9.94 18.20
N LEU A 158 12.27 -8.90 18.21
CA LEU A 158 11.30 -8.66 19.28
C LEU A 158 9.91 -9.20 18.95
N LYS A 159 9.62 -9.53 17.67
CA LYS A 159 8.40 -10.22 17.22
C LYS A 159 7.11 -9.53 17.68
N GLU A 160 6.12 -10.33 18.12
CA GLU A 160 4.78 -9.92 18.56
C GLU A 160 4.76 -8.69 19.49
N PRO A 161 5.60 -8.59 20.56
CA PRO A 161 5.73 -7.38 21.36
C PRO A 161 5.94 -6.09 20.57
N TYR A 162 6.88 -6.08 19.62
CA TYR A 162 7.17 -4.89 18.82
C TYR A 162 6.15 -4.72 17.69
N ALA A 163 5.63 -5.81 17.12
CA ALA A 163 4.55 -5.75 16.13
C ALA A 163 3.26 -5.12 16.69
N ARG A 164 2.91 -5.42 17.94
CA ARG A 164 1.76 -4.80 18.64
C ARG A 164 2.01 -3.33 18.95
N PHE A 165 3.20 -3.00 19.44
CA PHE A 165 3.61 -1.62 19.67
C PHE A 165 3.50 -0.80 18.36
N LEU A 166 4.05 -1.33 17.26
CA LEU A 166 3.98 -0.70 15.95
C LEU A 166 2.53 -0.58 15.45
N ALA A 167 1.67 -1.58 15.69
CA ALA A 167 0.25 -1.51 15.34
C ALA A 167 -0.44 -0.29 15.98
N GLY A 168 -0.19 -0.07 17.27
CA GLY A 168 -0.74 1.07 18.00
C GLY A 168 -0.23 2.40 17.48
N VAL A 169 1.06 2.48 17.09
CA VAL A 169 1.63 3.66 16.43
C VAL A 169 0.95 3.94 15.09
N ILE A 170 0.72 2.90 14.27
CA ILE A 170 0.06 3.02 12.97
C ILE A 170 -1.39 3.50 13.13
N GLU A 171 -2.13 2.91 14.06
CA GLU A 171 -3.54 3.24 14.32
C GLU A 171 -3.70 4.68 14.80
N GLN A 172 -2.84 5.12 15.73
CA GLN A 172 -2.92 6.45 16.35
C GLN A 172 -2.16 7.53 15.57
N ARG A 173 -1.37 7.15 14.57
CA ARG A 173 -0.57 8.04 13.70
C ARG A 173 0.36 8.97 14.47
N VAL A 174 1.02 8.41 15.47
CA VAL A 174 1.94 9.13 16.36
C VAL A 174 3.41 8.91 15.97
N ASP A 175 4.30 9.72 16.53
CA ASP A 175 5.75 9.63 16.28
C ASP A 175 6.35 8.33 16.83
N LEU A 176 6.72 7.43 15.91
CA LEU A 176 7.38 6.16 16.22
C LEU A 176 8.72 6.37 16.95
N GLN A 177 9.55 7.31 16.46
CA GLN A 177 10.89 7.52 16.99
C GLN A 177 10.81 7.95 18.46
N ARG A 178 9.92 8.91 18.76
CA ARG A 178 9.72 9.39 20.13
C ARG A 178 9.25 8.27 21.06
N LEU A 179 8.30 7.45 20.62
CA LEU A 179 7.79 6.33 21.44
C LEU A 179 8.84 5.23 21.64
N GLU A 180 9.67 4.94 20.64
CA GLU A 180 10.76 3.98 20.79
C GLU A 180 11.80 4.45 21.81
N VAL A 181 12.22 5.72 21.76
CA VAL A 181 13.13 6.27 22.77
C VAL A 181 12.55 6.16 24.17
N ASP A 182 11.27 6.50 24.35
CA ASP A 182 10.61 6.45 25.66
C ASP A 182 10.39 5.01 26.16
N SER A 183 10.23 4.05 25.24
CA SER A 183 9.96 2.64 25.56
C SER A 183 11.23 1.79 25.72
N LEU A 184 12.16 1.94 24.79
CA LEU A 184 13.36 1.11 24.58
C LEU A 184 14.65 1.80 25.04
N GLY A 185 14.64 3.13 25.16
CA GLY A 185 15.84 3.93 25.40
C GLY A 185 16.70 4.18 24.15
N PHE A 186 16.29 3.66 23.00
CA PHE A 186 16.90 3.89 21.70
C PHE A 186 15.82 3.80 20.61
N ASP A 187 16.09 4.37 19.44
CA ASP A 187 15.20 4.29 18.28
C ASP A 187 15.72 3.37 17.16
N HIS A 188 14.85 3.06 16.21
CA HIS A 188 15.20 2.26 15.03
C HIS A 188 16.26 2.94 14.14
N LEU A 189 16.44 4.26 14.20
CA LEU A 189 17.48 4.95 13.43
C LEU A 189 18.87 4.70 13.98
N GLN A 190 19.02 4.71 15.31
CA GLN A 190 20.26 4.35 15.98
C GLN A 190 20.65 2.91 15.66
N LEU A 191 19.68 1.99 15.66
CA LEU A 191 19.89 0.61 15.23
C LEU A 191 20.26 0.51 13.74
N THR A 192 19.58 1.28 12.89
CA THR A 192 19.90 1.37 11.46
C THR A 192 21.32 1.85 11.22
N ALA A 193 21.72 2.94 11.87
CA ALA A 193 23.07 3.50 11.74
C ALA A 193 24.14 2.48 12.13
N ALA A 194 23.97 1.81 13.27
CA ALA A 194 24.88 0.76 13.73
C ALA A 194 24.95 -0.42 12.74
N LEU A 195 23.81 -0.81 12.15
CA LEU A 195 23.75 -1.84 11.12
C LEU A 195 24.49 -1.42 9.84
N LEU A 196 24.29 -0.19 9.37
CA LEU A 196 24.92 0.33 8.17
C LEU A 196 26.44 0.54 8.35
N GLU A 197 26.88 0.98 9.53
CA GLU A 197 28.31 1.02 9.88
C GLU A 197 28.92 -0.38 9.85
N HIS A 198 28.22 -1.35 10.43
CA HIS A 198 28.66 -2.74 10.41
C HIS A 198 28.78 -3.29 8.98
N TRP A 199 27.86 -2.90 8.09
CA TRP A 199 27.89 -3.23 6.66
C TRP A 199 28.91 -2.43 5.85
N LYS A 200 29.69 -1.57 6.50
CA LYS A 200 30.73 -0.71 5.90
C LYS A 200 30.16 0.26 4.85
N MET A 201 28.97 0.78 5.11
CA MET A 201 28.37 1.81 4.25
C MET A 201 29.17 3.11 4.29
N PRO A 202 29.09 3.95 3.23
CA PRO A 202 29.75 5.25 3.23
C PRO A 202 29.35 6.07 4.47
N LYS A 203 30.35 6.62 5.17
CA LYS A 203 30.10 7.42 6.39
C LYS A 203 29.14 8.58 6.16
N VAL A 204 29.14 9.15 4.96
CA VAL A 204 28.21 10.20 4.53
C VAL A 204 26.76 9.75 4.67
N LEU A 205 26.44 8.54 4.18
CA LEU A 205 25.09 7.98 4.22
C LEU A 205 24.69 7.58 5.65
N VAL A 206 25.61 6.97 6.40
CA VAL A 206 25.37 6.63 7.81
C VAL A 206 25.06 7.89 8.61
N ARG A 207 25.87 8.94 8.47
CA ARG A 207 25.68 10.22 9.18
C ARG A 207 24.33 10.84 8.85
N ALA A 208 23.99 10.93 7.56
CA ALA A 208 22.72 11.51 7.13
C ALA A 208 21.49 10.80 7.72
N ILE A 209 21.58 9.51 8.02
CA ILE A 209 20.50 8.74 8.67
C ILE A 209 20.54 8.91 10.20
N SER A 210 21.73 8.96 10.79
CA SER A 210 21.93 8.95 12.25
C SER A 210 21.85 10.32 12.93
N GLU A 211 21.98 11.40 12.15
CA GLU A 211 22.01 12.75 12.71
C GLU A 211 20.64 13.14 13.28
N PRO A 212 20.60 13.75 14.49
CA PRO A 212 19.35 14.22 15.08
C PRO A 212 18.61 15.16 14.13
N ARG A 213 17.32 14.90 13.92
CA ARG A 213 16.45 15.67 13.02
C ARG A 213 16.02 17.03 13.58
N GLU A 214 16.65 17.51 14.64
CA GLU A 214 16.33 18.82 15.22
C GLU A 214 16.77 19.97 14.31
N TYR A 215 15.77 20.72 13.83
CA TYR A 215 15.93 21.88 12.94
C TYR A 215 17.08 22.82 13.33
N THR A 216 17.18 23.17 14.63
CA THR A 216 18.17 24.13 15.15
C THR A 216 19.61 23.62 15.06
N GLN A 217 19.82 22.30 15.12
CA GLN A 217 21.15 21.70 15.04
C GLN A 217 21.64 21.63 13.58
N LEU A 218 20.73 21.33 12.65
CA LEU A 218 21.00 21.18 11.22
C LEU A 218 21.35 22.52 10.53
N MET A 219 20.80 23.64 11.00
CA MET A 219 21.12 24.99 10.49
C MET A 219 22.55 25.46 10.82
N LYS A 220 23.21 24.85 11.83
CA LYS A 220 24.56 25.24 12.25
C LYS A 220 25.67 24.48 11.53
N SER A 221 25.31 23.54 10.66
CA SER A 221 26.22 22.65 9.95
C SER A 221 26.50 23.20 8.54
N ASP A 222 27.69 23.81 8.36
CA ASP A 222 28.19 24.33 7.07
C ASP A 222 28.95 23.27 6.24
N GLU A 223 28.91 22.01 6.64
CA GLU A 223 29.62 20.93 5.92
C GLU A 223 28.82 20.44 4.70
N GLU A 224 29.50 20.06 3.63
CA GLU A 224 28.91 19.46 2.42
C GLU A 224 28.07 18.20 2.70
N HIS A 225 28.30 17.56 3.85
CA HIS A 225 27.53 16.41 4.37
C HIS A 225 26.15 16.83 4.91
N ALA A 226 25.99 18.09 5.33
CA ALA A 226 24.76 18.63 5.87
C ALA A 226 23.62 18.61 4.83
N GLU A 227 23.95 18.71 3.55
CA GLU A 227 22.94 18.75 2.48
C GLU A 227 22.21 17.40 2.35
N LEU A 228 22.95 16.27 2.38
CA LEU A 228 22.30 14.95 2.37
C LEU A 228 21.45 14.75 3.64
N THR A 229 21.92 15.19 4.81
CA THR A 229 21.12 15.14 6.04
C THR A 229 19.84 15.97 5.91
N LYS A 230 19.92 17.19 5.37
CA LYS A 230 18.76 18.08 5.13
C LYS A 230 17.74 17.42 4.18
N VAL A 231 18.21 16.83 3.09
CA VAL A 231 17.37 16.10 2.13
C VAL A 231 16.68 14.92 2.80
N VAL A 232 17.42 14.09 3.55
CA VAL A 232 16.88 12.91 4.24
C VAL A 232 15.88 13.30 5.31
N HIS A 233 16.14 14.39 6.04
CA HIS A 233 15.21 14.95 7.01
C HIS A 233 13.90 15.39 6.35
N LEU A 234 13.98 16.20 5.29
CA LEU A 234 12.81 16.69 4.57
C LEU A 234 12.00 15.54 3.96
N ALA A 235 12.68 14.55 3.38
CA ALA A 235 12.05 13.34 2.85
C ALA A 235 11.35 12.52 3.93
N GLY A 236 11.92 12.46 5.14
CA GLY A 236 11.29 11.86 6.32
C GLY A 236 9.96 12.50 6.65
N LEU A 237 9.94 13.83 6.75
CA LEU A 237 8.74 14.62 7.04
C LEU A 237 7.67 14.45 5.94
N VAL A 238 8.08 14.44 4.66
CA VAL A 238 7.17 14.14 3.54
C VAL A 238 6.59 12.73 3.67
N ALA A 239 7.41 11.73 4.00
CA ALA A 239 6.94 10.35 4.16
C ALA A 239 6.01 10.17 5.38
N GLU A 240 6.23 10.89 6.48
CA GLU A 240 5.29 10.93 7.61
C GLU A 240 3.95 11.55 7.20
N LEU A 241 4.00 12.65 6.44
CA LEU A 241 2.81 13.34 5.98
C LEU A 241 1.97 12.48 5.04
N VAL A 242 2.54 12.03 3.91
CA VAL A 242 1.77 11.34 2.84
C VAL A 242 1.81 9.81 2.94
N GLY A 243 2.89 9.25 3.48
CA GLY A 243 3.05 7.79 3.65
C GLY A 243 2.39 7.26 4.91
N GLN A 244 2.38 8.04 5.99
CA GLN A 244 1.80 7.66 7.29
C GLN A 244 0.51 8.45 7.65
N ASN A 245 0.10 9.39 6.80
CA ASN A 245 -1.09 10.23 6.99
C ASN A 245 -1.05 11.05 8.30
N ARG A 246 0.15 11.48 8.71
CA ARG A 246 0.38 12.31 9.89
C ARG A 246 0.32 13.79 9.53
N LEU A 247 -0.91 14.29 9.46
CA LEU A 247 -1.21 15.65 9.00
C LEU A 247 -0.55 16.76 9.85
N GLY A 248 -0.32 16.49 11.15
CA GLY A 248 0.29 17.42 12.10
C GLY A 248 1.75 17.79 11.79
N VAL A 249 2.42 17.08 10.87
CA VAL A 249 3.81 17.34 10.47
C VAL A 249 3.92 18.47 9.44
N LEU A 250 2.82 18.86 8.79
CA LEU A 250 2.84 19.89 7.73
C LEU A 250 3.47 21.23 8.15
N PRO A 251 3.21 21.80 9.36
CA PRO A 251 3.85 23.04 9.80
C PRO A 251 5.38 22.92 9.88
N ASP A 252 5.87 21.85 10.52
CA ASP A 252 7.30 21.57 10.64
C ASP A 252 7.94 21.37 9.25
N LEU A 253 7.26 20.64 8.35
CA LEU A 253 7.70 20.45 6.97
C LEU A 253 7.84 21.78 6.21
N MET A 254 6.88 22.69 6.36
CA MET A 254 6.92 24.01 5.73
C MET A 254 8.02 24.89 6.32
N GLU A 255 8.20 24.87 7.65
CA GLU A 255 9.26 25.64 8.32
C GLU A 255 10.66 25.15 7.92
N VAL A 256 10.88 23.84 8.00
CA VAL A 256 12.15 23.18 7.66
C VAL A 256 12.45 23.33 6.17
N GLY A 257 11.46 23.11 5.30
CA GLY A 257 11.60 23.23 3.85
C GLY A 257 11.93 24.66 3.41
N ALA A 258 11.27 25.67 3.99
CA ALA A 258 11.56 27.06 3.72
C ALA A 258 12.99 27.43 4.10
N ALA A 259 13.49 26.93 5.24
CA ALA A 259 14.84 27.23 5.69
C ALA A 259 15.95 26.51 4.92
N TYR A 260 15.69 25.29 4.45
CA TYR A 260 16.72 24.48 3.78
C TYR A 260 16.86 24.79 2.29
N CYS A 261 15.75 25.05 1.62
CA CYS A 261 15.70 25.16 0.16
C CYS A 261 14.63 26.15 -0.33
N ASP A 262 14.20 27.10 0.51
CA ASP A 262 13.15 28.08 0.19
C ASP A 262 11.85 27.44 -0.33
N LEU A 263 11.51 26.24 0.20
CA LEU A 263 10.34 25.48 -0.23
C LEU A 263 9.04 26.24 0.05
N ASP A 264 8.25 26.47 -0.98
CA ASP A 264 6.90 27.02 -0.87
C ASP A 264 5.79 25.95 -1.03
N LYS A 265 4.54 26.38 -0.85
CA LYS A 265 3.37 25.48 -0.94
C LYS A 265 3.15 24.93 -2.34
N GLU A 266 3.49 25.70 -3.38
CA GLU A 266 3.28 25.27 -4.78
C GLU A 266 4.29 24.18 -5.13
N GLN A 267 5.56 24.39 -4.78
CA GLN A 267 6.63 23.41 -4.92
C GLN A 267 6.35 22.12 -4.15
N LEU A 268 5.85 22.21 -2.92
CA LEU A 268 5.47 21.02 -2.14
C LEU A 268 4.32 20.24 -2.80
N ASN A 269 3.31 20.93 -3.33
CA ASN A 269 2.20 20.28 -4.03
C ASN A 269 2.66 19.60 -5.33
N GLU A 270 3.54 20.25 -6.10
CA GLU A 270 4.14 19.66 -7.30
C GLU A 270 4.95 18.41 -6.95
N LEU A 271 5.84 18.53 -5.95
CA LEU A 271 6.64 17.41 -5.44
C LEU A 271 5.73 16.23 -5.10
N VAL A 272 4.74 16.42 -4.22
CA VAL A 272 3.83 15.35 -3.79
C VAL A 272 3.06 14.72 -4.96
N GLY A 273 2.59 15.53 -5.92
CA GLY A 273 1.91 15.05 -7.12
C GLY A 273 2.77 14.12 -7.98
N THR A 274 4.09 14.31 -7.99
CA THR A 274 5.04 13.44 -8.70
C THR A 274 5.42 12.17 -7.93
N LEU A 275 5.29 12.17 -6.60
CA LEU A 275 5.71 11.04 -5.74
C LEU A 275 4.81 9.82 -5.92
N GLN A 276 3.49 9.97 -5.82
CA GLN A 276 2.55 8.84 -5.83
C GLN A 276 2.69 7.91 -7.06
N PRO A 277 2.75 8.41 -8.32
CA PRO A 277 2.93 7.53 -9.46
C PRO A 277 4.28 6.82 -9.46
N LYS A 278 5.35 7.50 -9.01
CA LYS A 278 6.71 6.92 -8.91
C LYS A 278 6.77 5.84 -7.84
N VAL A 279 6.18 6.07 -6.66
CA VAL A 279 6.08 5.10 -5.56
C VAL A 279 5.27 3.88 -5.97
N LYS A 280 4.11 4.09 -6.60
CA LYS A 280 3.25 2.99 -7.09
C LYS A 280 3.99 2.12 -8.10
N GLN A 281 4.66 2.73 -9.07
CA GLN A 281 5.44 1.98 -10.05
C GLN A 281 6.58 1.20 -9.38
N LEU A 282 7.30 1.82 -8.44
CA LEU A 282 8.38 1.15 -7.73
C LEU A 282 7.84 -0.05 -6.91
N ALA A 283 6.73 0.12 -6.20
CA ALA A 283 6.09 -0.97 -5.46
C ALA A 283 5.64 -2.14 -6.36
N GLU A 284 5.00 -1.84 -7.50
CA GLU A 284 4.61 -2.85 -8.51
C GLU A 284 5.83 -3.61 -9.05
N VAL A 285 6.91 -2.90 -9.31
CA VAL A 285 8.17 -3.47 -9.79
C VAL A 285 8.80 -4.39 -8.75
N LEU A 286 8.80 -3.98 -7.49
CA LEU A 286 9.32 -4.77 -6.37
C LEU A 286 8.40 -5.96 -6.02
N SER A 287 7.22 -6.05 -6.66
CA SER A 287 6.18 -7.06 -6.37
C SER A 287 5.78 -7.05 -4.89
N LEU A 288 5.78 -5.87 -4.29
CA LEU A 288 5.35 -5.65 -2.91
C LEU A 288 3.86 -5.31 -2.94
N GLU A 289 3.05 -6.05 -2.17
CA GLU A 289 1.63 -5.73 -1.99
C GLU A 289 1.50 -4.59 -0.97
N VAL A 290 1.94 -3.38 -1.34
CA VAL A 290 1.98 -2.22 -0.43
C VAL A 290 0.59 -1.58 -0.31
N ALA A 291 0.25 -1.02 0.85
CA ALA A 291 -0.99 -0.24 1.03
C ALA A 291 -1.14 0.90 0.00
N ALA A 292 -0.04 1.49 -0.48
CA ALA A 292 0.00 2.49 -1.56
C ALA A 292 -0.36 1.95 -2.96
N THR A 293 -0.44 0.62 -3.12
CA THR A 293 -0.80 -0.07 -4.38
C THR A 293 -2.22 -0.62 -4.38
N THR A 294 -2.93 -0.58 -3.25
CA THR A 294 -4.33 -1.00 -3.16
C THR A 294 -5.27 0.14 -3.55
N GLU A 295 -6.43 -0.19 -4.11
CA GLU A 295 -7.44 0.79 -4.58
C GLU A 295 -8.04 1.67 -3.47
N THR A 296 -7.65 1.42 -2.22
CA THR A 296 -8.03 2.14 -1.00
C THR A 296 -6.97 3.12 -0.50
N ALA A 297 -5.81 3.20 -1.16
CA ALA A 297 -4.77 4.18 -0.83
C ALA A 297 -5.33 5.60 -0.99
N THR A 298 -5.31 6.38 0.10
CA THR A 298 -5.68 7.80 0.02
C THR A 298 -4.71 8.50 -0.91
N ASP A 299 -5.25 9.28 -1.86
CA ASP A 299 -4.44 10.05 -2.79
C ASP A 299 -3.53 11.01 -2.00
N TYR A 300 -2.24 11.07 -2.33
CA TYR A 300 -1.32 11.95 -1.62
C TYR A 300 -1.77 13.42 -1.71
N VAL A 301 -2.42 13.81 -2.82
CA VAL A 301 -3.03 15.13 -2.99
C VAL A 301 -4.21 15.34 -2.05
N GLU A 302 -5.01 14.30 -1.78
CA GLU A 302 -6.10 14.37 -0.79
C GLU A 302 -5.55 14.51 0.63
N ILE A 303 -4.50 13.77 0.97
CA ILE A 303 -3.80 13.88 2.26
C ILE A 303 -3.25 15.30 2.44
N MET A 304 -2.57 15.84 1.41
CA MET A 304 -2.07 17.21 1.42
C MET A 304 -3.19 18.24 1.58
N THR A 305 -4.32 18.02 0.93
CA THR A 305 -5.49 18.91 1.04
C THR A 305 -6.06 18.87 2.47
N ALA A 306 -6.15 17.68 3.07
CA ALA A 306 -6.59 17.50 4.45
C ALA A 306 -5.63 18.18 5.44
N ALA A 307 -4.32 18.04 5.25
CA ALA A 307 -3.31 18.67 6.10
C ALA A 307 -3.38 20.20 6.01
N HIS A 308 -3.48 20.76 4.80
CA HIS A 308 -3.66 22.20 4.61
C HIS A 308 -4.95 22.72 5.26
N ARG A 309 -6.05 21.95 5.19
CA ARG A 309 -7.32 22.31 5.85
C ARG A 309 -7.15 22.32 7.37
N GLN A 310 -6.54 21.30 7.95
CA GLN A 310 -6.29 21.24 9.40
C GLN A 310 -5.39 22.39 9.87
N MET A 311 -4.34 22.71 9.11
CA MET A 311 -3.49 23.88 9.38
C MET A 311 -4.28 25.20 9.30
N SER A 312 -5.24 25.32 8.37
CA SER A 312 -6.12 26.50 8.25
C SER A 312 -7.09 26.62 9.42
N GLU A 313 -7.70 25.51 9.85
CA GLU A 313 -8.62 25.45 11.00
C GLU A 313 -7.88 25.82 12.30
N LEU A 314 -6.64 25.33 12.47
CA LEU A 314 -5.78 25.72 13.58
C LEU A 314 -5.38 27.20 13.53
N THR A 315 -5.15 27.80 12.36
CA THR A 315 -4.87 29.25 12.29
C THR A 315 -6.08 30.12 12.66
N GLU A 316 -7.31 29.61 12.59
CA GLU A 316 -8.52 30.30 13.11
C GLU A 316 -8.67 30.14 14.64
N GLU A 317 -8.28 29.01 15.22
CA GLU A 317 -8.31 28.78 16.68
C GLU A 317 -7.08 29.33 17.43
N VAL A 318 -5.93 29.45 16.77
CA VAL A 318 -4.64 29.90 17.37
C VAL A 318 -4.58 31.42 17.62
N VAL A 319 -5.64 32.18 17.29
CA VAL A 319 -5.80 33.55 17.83
C VAL A 319 -6.19 33.55 19.31
N GLU A 320 -6.68 32.44 19.89
CA GLU A 320 -7.12 32.42 21.30
C GLU A 320 -6.16 31.77 22.31
N LEU A 321 -5.30 30.82 21.95
CA LEU A 321 -4.38 30.24 22.94
C LEU A 321 -3.03 29.79 22.34
N LEU A 322 -1.96 30.42 22.84
CA LEU A 322 -0.57 30.11 22.52
C LEU A 322 -0.16 28.69 22.98
N GLY A 323 0.36 27.88 22.05
CA GLY A 323 1.66 27.22 22.25
C GLY A 323 1.74 25.78 22.76
N HIS A 324 0.80 24.88 22.45
CA HIS A 324 0.98 23.44 22.72
C HIS A 324 0.56 22.57 21.53
N PRO A 325 1.23 21.42 21.29
CA PRO A 325 0.83 20.44 20.27
C PRO A 325 -0.63 20.01 20.48
N PRO A 326 -1.34 19.54 19.43
CA PRO A 326 -2.76 19.21 19.53
C PRO A 326 -2.97 18.22 20.68
N LEU A 327 -3.89 18.56 21.60
CA LEU A 327 -4.21 17.80 22.82
C LEU A 327 -4.50 16.30 22.55
N GLU A 328 -4.89 15.96 21.32
CA GLU A 328 -5.16 14.60 20.86
C GLU A 328 -3.89 13.72 20.75
N GLU A 329 -2.73 14.28 20.35
CA GLU A 329 -1.49 13.49 20.24
C GLU A 329 -0.95 13.10 21.64
N GLU A 330 -1.04 13.98 22.66
CA GLU A 330 -0.55 13.64 24.01
C GLU A 330 -1.43 12.60 24.73
N GLU A 331 -2.74 12.59 24.46
CA GLU A 331 -3.66 11.59 25.02
C GLU A 331 -3.45 10.21 24.35
N ALA A 332 -3.27 10.18 23.02
CA ALA A 332 -2.85 9.00 22.27
C ALA A 332 -1.50 8.45 22.78
N TYR A 333 -0.51 9.35 22.94
CA TYR A 333 0.81 9.03 23.48
C TYR A 333 0.74 8.36 24.86
N SER A 334 -0.11 8.89 25.75
CA SER A 334 -0.32 8.37 27.09
C SER A 334 -0.96 6.97 27.09
N ASN A 335 -1.87 6.70 26.15
CA ASN A 335 -2.51 5.39 25.99
C ASN A 335 -1.52 4.32 25.47
N LEU A 336 -0.63 4.68 24.55
CA LEU A 336 0.40 3.77 24.01
C LEU A 336 1.55 3.50 24.99
N LEU A 337 1.82 4.43 25.90
CA LEU A 337 2.86 4.24 26.93
C LEU A 337 2.53 3.07 27.88
N ALA A 338 1.26 2.66 27.99
CA ALA A 338 0.87 1.47 28.75
C ALA A 338 1.38 0.18 28.08
N ASP A 339 1.25 0.06 26.76
CA ASP A 339 1.75 -1.08 25.97
C ASP A 339 3.29 -1.10 25.89
N ALA A 340 3.91 0.09 25.91
CA ALA A 340 5.37 0.27 25.98
C ALA A 340 6.02 -0.43 27.20
N THR A 341 5.29 -0.58 28.32
CA THR A 341 5.82 -1.27 29.50
C THR A 341 6.11 -2.76 29.25
N HIS A 342 5.30 -3.42 28.43
CA HIS A 342 5.49 -4.81 28.04
C HIS A 342 6.66 -4.96 27.06
N LEU A 343 6.82 -3.99 26.15
CA LEU A 343 7.96 -3.92 25.23
C LEU A 343 9.28 -3.75 25.99
N ARG A 344 9.33 -2.82 26.97
CA ARG A 344 10.51 -2.59 27.81
C ARG A 344 10.95 -3.85 28.58
N GLN A 345 9.99 -4.57 29.17
CA GLN A 345 10.26 -5.84 29.85
C GLN A 345 10.77 -6.94 28.89
N THR A 346 10.35 -6.89 27.63
CA THR A 346 10.81 -7.84 26.60
C THR A 346 12.27 -7.57 26.23
N VAL A 347 12.66 -6.30 26.07
CA VAL A 347 14.04 -5.90 25.83
C VAL A 347 14.94 -6.22 27.03
N ASP A 348 14.50 -5.95 28.26
CA ASP A 348 15.25 -6.34 29.46
C ASP A 348 15.49 -7.87 29.52
N ARG A 349 14.46 -8.66 29.16
CA ARG A 349 14.60 -10.13 29.06
C ARG A 349 15.52 -10.54 27.91
N PHE A 350 15.46 -9.84 26.78
CA PHE A 350 16.29 -10.07 25.61
C PHE A 350 17.79 -9.88 25.94
N LEU A 351 18.15 -8.81 26.65
CA LEU A 351 19.51 -8.47 27.06
C LEU A 351 20.06 -9.37 28.18
N HIS A 352 19.20 -10.09 28.90
CA HIS A 352 19.59 -10.91 30.05
C HIS A 352 19.54 -12.42 29.80
N HIS A 353 19.15 -12.88 28.61
CA HIS A 353 19.16 -14.31 28.24
C HIS A 353 20.45 -14.73 27.51
N THR A 354 21.40 -15.25 28.29
CA THR A 354 22.40 -16.21 27.82
C THR A 354 21.76 -17.58 27.59
N VAL A 355 21.93 -18.13 26.38
CA VAL A 355 21.42 -19.44 25.93
C VAL A 355 21.83 -20.60 26.86
N PRO A 356 20.91 -21.50 27.27
CA PRO A 356 21.24 -22.87 27.66
C PRO A 356 20.90 -23.89 26.53
N PRO A 357 21.58 -25.05 26.48
CA PRO A 357 21.57 -25.93 25.32
C PRO A 357 20.30 -26.79 25.22
N THR A 358 19.94 -27.13 23.98
CA THR A 358 18.95 -28.14 23.57
C THR A 358 19.10 -29.49 24.28
N PRO A 359 17.99 -30.23 24.46
CA PRO A 359 18.02 -31.68 24.38
C PRO A 359 17.12 -32.22 23.24
N SER A 360 17.79 -32.93 22.33
CA SER A 360 17.42 -34.15 21.60
C SER A 360 15.97 -34.67 21.58
N SER A 361 15.50 -34.93 20.36
CA SER A 361 14.42 -35.86 19.95
C SER A 361 14.53 -37.27 20.56
N PRO A 362 13.45 -38.06 20.56
CA PRO A 362 13.49 -39.27 19.71
C PRO A 362 12.18 -39.65 18.97
N ALA A 363 12.37 -39.95 17.68
CA ALA A 363 11.84 -40.97 16.75
C ALA A 363 10.59 -41.88 17.00
N ALA A 364 9.88 -42.11 15.86
CA ALA A 364 9.14 -43.30 15.35
C ALA A 364 7.78 -43.67 16.00
N THR A 365 6.70 -44.08 15.28
CA THR A 365 6.62 -45.13 14.25
C THR A 365 5.22 -45.17 13.54
N ALA A 366 5.26 -45.34 12.20
CA ALA A 366 4.41 -46.08 11.22
C ALA A 366 2.87 -46.37 11.34
N ALA A 367 2.28 -46.36 10.12
CA ALA A 367 1.18 -47.20 9.55
C ALA A 367 -0.29 -46.74 9.79
N ALA A 368 -1.26 -46.77 8.86
CA ALA A 368 -1.43 -47.44 7.56
C ALA A 368 -2.54 -46.75 6.71
N ILE A 369 -2.56 -46.99 5.40
CA ILE A 369 -3.68 -46.77 4.44
C ILE A 369 -4.24 -48.16 4.05
N PRO A 370 -5.54 -48.34 3.74
CA PRO A 370 -5.99 -48.51 2.32
C PRO A 370 -7.38 -47.87 2.04
N GLN A 371 -7.55 -47.05 1.00
CA GLN A 371 -7.91 -47.32 -0.41
C GLN A 371 -9.36 -47.74 -0.76
N SER A 372 -9.84 -47.11 -1.85
CA SER A 372 -10.94 -47.47 -2.78
C SER A 372 -12.38 -47.08 -2.34
N ASN A 373 -13.32 -46.70 -3.21
CA ASN A 373 -13.43 -46.79 -4.67
C ASN A 373 -14.60 -45.92 -5.21
N GLN A 374 -14.41 -45.35 -6.42
CA GLN A 374 -15.34 -45.29 -7.58
C GLN A 374 -16.66 -44.47 -7.63
N GLN A 375 -16.68 -43.60 -8.66
CA GLN A 375 -17.65 -43.45 -9.79
C GLN A 375 -18.95 -42.60 -9.69
N THR A 376 -18.90 -41.40 -10.30
CA THR A 376 -19.65 -40.82 -11.48
C THR A 376 -21.18 -41.07 -11.74
N PRO A 377 -21.89 -40.20 -12.54
CA PRO A 377 -23.21 -39.57 -12.27
C PRO A 377 -24.33 -39.98 -13.29
N PRO A 378 -25.28 -39.11 -13.73
CA PRO A 378 -26.46 -38.43 -13.16
C PRO A 378 -27.81 -39.05 -13.67
N PRO A 379 -29.00 -38.40 -13.53
CA PRO A 379 -29.58 -37.73 -14.71
C PRO A 379 -30.51 -36.51 -14.46
N LEU A 380 -30.95 -35.94 -15.60
CA LEU A 380 -31.66 -34.69 -15.89
C LEU A 380 -33.16 -34.58 -15.49
N ALA A 381 -33.59 -33.31 -15.52
CA ALA A 381 -34.87 -32.76 -15.98
C ALA A 381 -35.94 -32.42 -14.92
N GLN A 382 -36.29 -31.13 -14.83
CA GLN A 382 -37.54 -30.60 -15.42
C GLN A 382 -37.58 -29.07 -15.29
N GLY A 383 -37.56 -28.38 -16.45
CA GLY A 383 -37.85 -26.95 -16.54
C GLY A 383 -39.34 -26.74 -16.83
N GLY A 384 -40.03 -26.07 -15.92
CA GLY A 384 -41.40 -25.58 -16.10
C GLY A 384 -41.38 -24.10 -16.49
N HIS A 385 -42.12 -23.78 -17.56
CA HIS A 385 -42.40 -22.43 -18.04
C HIS A 385 -43.13 -21.58 -17.00
N ALA A 386 -42.72 -20.31 -16.82
CA ALA A 386 -43.63 -19.22 -16.51
C ALA A 386 -43.06 -17.85 -16.95
N THR A 387 -43.76 -17.26 -17.92
CA THR A 387 -44.00 -15.81 -18.11
C THR A 387 -42.83 -14.84 -18.31
N LYS A 388 -42.69 -14.44 -19.58
CA LYS A 388 -42.23 -13.12 -20.00
C LYS A 388 -42.93 -12.03 -19.20
N THR A 389 -42.16 -11.10 -18.63
CA THR A 389 -42.61 -9.74 -18.41
C THR A 389 -41.54 -8.83 -19.00
N GLN A 390 -41.73 -8.47 -20.27
CA GLN A 390 -41.02 -7.40 -20.93
C GLN A 390 -41.46 -6.09 -20.28
N ALA A 391 -40.56 -5.41 -19.58
CA ALA A 391 -40.52 -3.96 -19.55
C ALA A 391 -39.32 -3.58 -20.41
N GLY A 392 -39.56 -3.32 -21.70
CA GLY A 392 -38.52 -2.85 -22.59
C GLY A 392 -38.00 -1.49 -22.09
N PRO A 393 -36.70 -1.19 -22.26
CA PRO A 393 -36.20 0.15 -22.04
C PRO A 393 -37.01 1.12 -22.89
N THR A 394 -37.29 2.29 -22.32
CA THR A 394 -37.99 3.37 -23.02
C THR A 394 -37.23 3.69 -24.31
N VAL A 395 -37.95 4.07 -25.38
CA VAL A 395 -37.40 4.27 -26.74
C VAL A 395 -36.16 5.20 -26.74
N ASP A 396 -36.04 6.06 -25.74
CA ASP A 396 -34.90 6.96 -25.49
C ASP A 396 -33.62 6.23 -25.04
N PHE A 397 -33.67 5.25 -24.13
CA PHE A 397 -32.46 4.59 -23.62
C PHE A 397 -31.74 3.72 -24.67
N SER A 398 -32.49 3.02 -25.52
CA SER A 398 -31.87 2.23 -26.59
C SER A 398 -31.12 3.13 -27.59
N GLU A 399 -31.63 4.33 -27.87
CA GLU A 399 -30.94 5.33 -28.71
C GLU A 399 -29.69 5.87 -28.01
N GLN A 400 -29.80 6.21 -26.72
CA GLN A 400 -28.67 6.67 -25.91
C GLN A 400 -27.54 5.63 -25.79
N LEU A 401 -27.88 4.36 -25.58
CA LEU A 401 -26.92 3.26 -25.53
C LEU A 401 -26.23 3.07 -26.90
N THR A 402 -27.00 3.16 -27.99
CA THR A 402 -26.45 3.07 -29.36
C THR A 402 -25.46 4.21 -29.64
N LEU A 403 -25.82 5.44 -29.27
CA LEU A 403 -24.96 6.61 -29.41
C LEU A 403 -23.68 6.48 -28.58
N THR A 404 -23.79 6.00 -27.35
CA THR A 404 -22.65 5.80 -26.43
C THR A 404 -21.68 4.75 -26.99
N ILE A 405 -22.18 3.61 -27.45
CA ILE A 405 -21.37 2.57 -28.09
C ILE A 405 -20.70 3.13 -29.36
N GLY A 406 -21.43 3.91 -30.17
CA GLY A 406 -20.90 4.59 -31.34
C GLY A 406 -19.75 5.55 -31.01
N HIS A 407 -19.88 6.32 -29.93
CA HIS A 407 -18.85 7.25 -29.45
C HIS A 407 -17.60 6.51 -28.97
N CYS A 408 -17.76 5.51 -28.10
CA CYS A 408 -16.66 4.67 -27.60
C CYS A 408 -15.91 4.00 -28.76
N ARG A 409 -16.64 3.44 -29.74
CA ARG A 409 -16.06 2.86 -30.95
C ARG A 409 -15.22 3.86 -31.74
N SER A 410 -15.73 5.07 -31.98
CA SER A 410 -15.01 6.10 -32.76
C SER A 410 -13.66 6.48 -32.14
N ARG A 411 -13.56 6.34 -30.81
CA ARG A 411 -12.36 6.66 -30.02
C ARG A 411 -11.55 5.44 -29.61
N ARG A 412 -11.92 4.23 -30.06
CA ARG A 412 -11.31 2.95 -29.65
C ARG A 412 -11.25 2.77 -28.12
N GLN A 413 -12.35 3.11 -27.46
CA GLN A 413 -12.50 3.01 -26.01
C GLN A 413 -13.46 1.88 -25.64
N PRO A 414 -13.27 1.24 -24.46
CA PRO A 414 -14.16 0.21 -23.97
C PRO A 414 -15.51 0.80 -23.57
N VAL A 415 -16.52 -0.06 -23.48
CA VAL A 415 -17.83 0.29 -22.91
C VAL A 415 -18.31 -0.88 -22.06
N SER A 416 -18.79 -0.56 -20.86
CA SER A 416 -19.34 -1.53 -19.94
C SER A 416 -20.77 -1.16 -19.56
N LEU A 417 -21.56 -2.17 -19.21
CA LEU A 417 -22.91 -2.01 -18.69
C LEU A 417 -23.04 -2.83 -17.41
N LEU A 418 -23.54 -2.16 -16.39
CA LEU A 418 -23.74 -2.67 -15.05
C LEU A 418 -25.25 -2.72 -14.77
N LEU A 419 -25.75 -3.89 -14.44
CA LEU A 419 -27.09 -4.08 -13.90
C LEU A 419 -27.00 -4.32 -12.40
N LEU A 420 -27.74 -3.53 -11.63
CA LEU A 420 -27.87 -3.69 -10.19
C LEU A 420 -29.30 -4.07 -9.85
N GLU A 421 -29.47 -5.07 -9.01
CA GLU A 421 -30.79 -5.47 -8.49
C GLU A 421 -30.72 -5.85 -7.02
N MET A 422 -31.70 -5.39 -6.24
CA MET A 422 -31.86 -5.77 -4.83
C MET A 422 -33.14 -6.59 -4.65
N GLY A 423 -33.00 -7.82 -4.19
CA GLY A 423 -34.10 -8.73 -3.84
C GLY A 423 -34.13 -9.04 -2.35
N GLY A 424 -35.16 -9.73 -1.87
CA GLY A 424 -35.28 -10.16 -0.46
C GLY A 424 -36.73 -10.47 -0.06
N GLU A 425 -36.96 -11.16 1.06
CA GLU A 425 -38.33 -11.44 1.55
C GLU A 425 -39.12 -10.13 1.78
N SER A 426 -38.43 -9.09 2.27
CA SER A 426 -38.92 -7.71 2.45
C SER A 426 -39.12 -6.92 1.15
N SER A 427 -38.63 -7.43 0.01
CA SER A 427 -38.94 -6.89 -1.32
C SER A 427 -40.35 -7.26 -1.80
N SER A 428 -41.09 -8.07 -1.04
CA SER A 428 -42.49 -8.42 -1.28
C SER A 428 -43.45 -7.44 -0.61
N ASP A 429 -42.98 -6.72 0.41
CA ASP A 429 -43.80 -5.82 1.22
C ASP A 429 -43.89 -4.42 0.61
N ALA A 430 -45.10 -3.86 0.61
CA ALA A 430 -45.37 -2.52 0.05
C ALA A 430 -44.58 -1.39 0.73
N GLN A 431 -44.06 -1.62 1.94
CA GLN A 431 -43.28 -0.64 2.73
C GLN A 431 -41.76 -0.76 2.57
N GLY A 432 -41.21 -1.95 2.26
CA GLY A 432 -39.75 -2.16 2.12
C GLY A 432 -39.19 -1.74 0.76
N ARG A 433 -39.97 -1.91 -0.32
CA ARG A 433 -39.58 -1.53 -1.69
C ARG A 433 -39.12 -0.07 -1.87
N PRO A 434 -39.81 0.95 -1.34
CA PRO A 434 -39.36 2.34 -1.53
C PRO A 434 -38.05 2.64 -0.79
N VAL A 435 -37.83 2.05 0.39
CA VAL A 435 -36.58 2.23 1.17
C VAL A 435 -35.41 1.60 0.45
N LEU A 436 -35.55 0.36 -0.01
CA LEU A 436 -34.54 -0.32 -0.82
C LEU A 436 -34.27 0.45 -2.12
N GLY A 437 -35.30 0.97 -2.78
CA GLY A 437 -35.11 1.77 -3.99
C GLY A 437 -34.33 3.08 -3.75
N GLN A 438 -34.52 3.74 -2.61
CA GLN A 438 -33.76 4.92 -2.22
C GLN A 438 -32.29 4.58 -1.91
N VAL A 439 -32.04 3.48 -1.19
CA VAL A 439 -30.67 3.01 -0.92
C VAL A 439 -29.93 2.73 -2.23
N LEU A 440 -30.57 2.02 -3.16
CA LEU A 440 -29.98 1.73 -4.46
C LEU A 440 -29.74 2.99 -5.30
N GLU A 441 -30.63 3.97 -5.20
CA GLU A 441 -30.46 5.28 -5.84
C GLU A 441 -29.23 6.03 -5.33
N MET A 442 -29.12 6.17 -4.01
CA MET A 442 -28.02 6.86 -3.37
C MET A 442 -26.69 6.19 -3.67
N ALA A 443 -26.65 4.85 -3.63
CA ALA A 443 -25.46 4.09 -3.98
C ALA A 443 -25.08 4.28 -5.47
N SER A 444 -26.04 4.23 -6.38
CA SER A 444 -25.79 4.42 -7.83
C SER A 444 -25.28 5.82 -8.19
N ARG A 445 -25.72 6.87 -7.46
CA ARG A 445 -25.26 8.26 -7.68
C ARG A 445 -23.81 8.50 -7.25
N SER A 446 -23.25 7.60 -6.44
CA SER A 446 -21.87 7.71 -5.99
C SER A 446 -20.83 7.28 -7.04
N ILE A 447 -21.27 6.61 -8.12
CA ILE A 447 -20.39 6.25 -9.23
C ILE A 447 -20.12 7.49 -10.09
N ASN A 448 -18.87 7.98 -10.04
CA ASN A 448 -18.44 9.16 -10.79
C ASN A 448 -17.75 8.77 -12.11
N VAL A 449 -18.54 8.39 -13.11
CA VAL A 449 -18.05 8.13 -14.47
C VAL A 449 -18.53 9.21 -15.45
N PRO A 450 -17.63 9.90 -16.17
CA PRO A 450 -18.03 10.94 -17.11
C PRO A 450 -18.95 10.42 -18.23
N ASN A 451 -20.10 11.08 -18.42
CA ASN A 451 -21.15 10.68 -19.37
C ASN A 451 -21.79 9.32 -19.05
N MET A 452 -21.73 8.87 -17.79
CA MET A 452 -22.50 7.72 -17.33
C MET A 452 -24.00 7.96 -17.54
N ILE A 453 -24.68 6.91 -18.00
CA ILE A 453 -26.14 6.91 -18.15
C ILE A 453 -26.71 5.97 -17.11
N CYS A 454 -27.64 6.44 -16.28
CA CYS A 454 -28.34 5.62 -15.30
C CYS A 454 -29.84 5.62 -15.61
N GLU A 455 -30.40 4.47 -15.97
CA GLU A 455 -31.84 4.28 -16.18
C GLU A 455 -32.43 3.40 -15.06
N VAL A 456 -33.63 3.76 -14.61
CA VAL A 456 -34.38 2.99 -13.60
C VAL A 456 -35.35 2.05 -14.32
N ILE A 457 -35.15 0.73 -14.20
CA ILE A 457 -36.08 -0.27 -14.74
C ILE A 457 -37.28 -0.41 -13.80
N ASN A 458 -37.00 -0.56 -12.51
CA ASN A 458 -38.00 -0.62 -11.44
C ASN A 458 -37.36 -0.11 -10.13
N PRO A 459 -38.11 0.10 -9.04
CA PRO A 459 -37.57 0.67 -7.81
C PRO A 459 -36.33 -0.05 -7.26
N CYS A 460 -36.24 -1.37 -7.45
CA CYS A 460 -35.13 -2.19 -6.94
C CYS A 460 -34.13 -2.60 -8.04
N ARG A 461 -34.25 -2.11 -9.26
CA ARG A 461 -33.40 -2.50 -10.39
C ARG A 461 -33.02 -1.32 -11.28
N ARG A 462 -31.72 -1.16 -11.54
CA ARG A 462 -31.15 -0.06 -12.33
C ARG A 462 -30.14 -0.57 -13.35
N VAL A 463 -30.01 0.17 -14.45
CA VAL A 463 -28.98 -0.02 -15.48
C VAL A 463 -28.06 1.17 -15.50
N LEU A 464 -26.76 0.90 -15.49
CA LEU A 464 -25.72 1.90 -15.61
C LEU A 464 -24.87 1.58 -16.84
N VAL A 465 -24.80 2.52 -17.78
CA VAL A 465 -23.88 2.47 -18.92
C VAL A 465 -22.64 3.25 -18.53
N LEU A 466 -21.48 2.60 -18.61
CA LEU A 466 -20.18 3.09 -18.19
C LEU A 466 -19.28 3.27 -19.43
N PRO A 467 -19.29 4.45 -20.08
CA PRO A 467 -18.44 4.73 -21.22
C PRO A 467 -16.97 4.80 -20.78
N LYS A 468 -16.06 4.31 -21.63
CA LYS A 468 -14.61 4.28 -21.38
C LYS A 468 -14.20 3.43 -20.18
N CYS A 469 -15.08 2.58 -19.68
CA CYS A 469 -14.77 1.66 -18.61
C CYS A 469 -14.56 0.25 -19.15
N ASP A 470 -13.41 -0.34 -18.85
CA ASP A 470 -13.15 -1.75 -19.13
C ASP A 470 -13.87 -2.67 -18.12
N ARG A 471 -13.69 -3.98 -18.29
CA ARG A 471 -14.33 -4.97 -17.42
C ARG A 471 -13.88 -4.87 -15.96
N HIS A 472 -12.59 -4.59 -15.72
CA HIS A 472 -12.05 -4.52 -14.37
C HIS A 472 -12.60 -3.31 -13.63
N GLU A 473 -12.61 -2.14 -14.28
CA GLU A 473 -13.18 -0.91 -13.71
C GLU A 473 -14.68 -1.06 -13.44
N ALA A 474 -15.44 -1.66 -14.37
CA ALA A 474 -16.87 -1.88 -14.21
C ALA A 474 -17.21 -2.87 -13.08
N VAL A 475 -16.40 -3.91 -12.88
CA VAL A 475 -16.53 -4.83 -11.73
C VAL A 475 -16.24 -4.11 -10.42
N ARG A 476 -15.17 -3.30 -10.37
CA ARG A 476 -14.84 -2.50 -9.19
C ARG A 476 -15.98 -1.57 -8.80
N PHE A 477 -16.55 -0.82 -9.76
CA PHE A 477 -17.69 0.06 -9.49
C PHE A 477 -18.92 -0.71 -8.98
N ALA A 478 -19.15 -1.92 -9.51
CA ALA A 478 -20.22 -2.79 -9.04
C ALA A 478 -20.00 -3.22 -7.58
N GLU A 479 -18.80 -3.69 -7.24
CA GLU A 479 -18.46 -4.13 -5.88
C GLU A 479 -18.52 -2.98 -4.87
N GLU A 480 -18.01 -1.80 -5.23
CA GLU A 480 -18.08 -0.61 -4.39
C GLU A 480 -19.54 -0.22 -4.12
N THR A 481 -20.38 -0.27 -5.15
CA THR A 481 -21.81 0.02 -5.02
C THR A 481 -22.50 -0.96 -4.09
N LEU A 482 -22.21 -2.27 -4.19
CA LEU A 482 -22.76 -3.28 -3.28
C LEU A 482 -22.27 -3.08 -1.83
N ARG A 483 -20.99 -2.77 -1.60
CA ARG A 483 -20.47 -2.45 -0.25
C ARG A 483 -21.13 -1.22 0.36
N ARG A 484 -21.42 -0.20 -0.46
CA ARG A 484 -22.16 1.00 -0.01
C ARG A 484 -23.59 0.67 0.37
N VAL A 485 -24.29 -0.14 -0.43
CA VAL A 485 -25.62 -0.66 -0.09
C VAL A 485 -25.57 -1.38 1.26
N GLU A 486 -24.57 -2.23 1.48
CA GLU A 486 -24.42 -2.97 2.73
C GLU A 486 -24.23 -2.06 3.95
N LYS A 487 -23.34 -1.06 3.87
CA LYS A 487 -23.16 -0.06 4.93
C LYS A 487 -24.45 0.72 5.22
N MET A 488 -25.17 1.11 4.17
CA MET A 488 -26.42 1.87 4.32
C MET A 488 -27.53 1.03 4.97
N VAL A 489 -27.64 -0.25 4.61
CA VAL A 489 -28.63 -1.13 5.23
C VAL A 489 -28.27 -1.43 6.69
N LEU A 490 -26.98 -1.66 7.02
CA LEU A 490 -26.52 -1.83 8.39
C LEU A 490 -26.88 -0.62 9.29
N HIS A 491 -26.77 0.60 8.75
CA HIS A 491 -27.19 1.81 9.47
C HIS A 491 -28.70 1.85 9.72
N LEU A 492 -29.51 1.40 8.76
CA LEU A 492 -30.97 1.31 8.90
C LEU A 492 -31.39 0.21 9.91
N GLU A 493 -30.64 -0.89 9.98
CA GLU A 493 -30.84 -1.95 10.97
C GLU A 493 -30.57 -1.45 12.39
N GLN A 494 -29.52 -0.65 12.59
CA GLN A 494 -29.22 0.01 13.88
C GLN A 494 -30.32 0.99 14.32
N GLN A 495 -31.08 1.54 13.36
CA GLN A 495 -32.24 2.41 13.62
C GLN A 495 -33.56 1.62 13.81
N GLY A 496 -33.49 0.28 13.91
CA GLY A 496 -34.63 -0.60 14.19
C GLY A 496 -35.38 -1.10 12.95
N THR A 497 -34.87 -0.85 11.75
CA THR A 497 -35.48 -1.33 10.49
C THR A 497 -34.77 -2.60 10.03
N VAL A 498 -35.30 -3.77 10.36
CA VAL A 498 -34.72 -5.06 9.93
C VAL A 498 -35.10 -5.34 8.48
N LEU A 499 -34.13 -5.29 7.57
CA LEU A 499 -34.33 -5.54 6.14
C LEU A 499 -33.50 -6.75 5.72
N LYS A 500 -34.14 -7.91 5.52
CA LYS A 500 -33.48 -9.05 4.87
C LYS A 500 -33.41 -8.78 3.37
N TYR A 501 -32.20 -8.55 2.85
CA TYR A 501 -31.94 -8.21 1.46
C TYR A 501 -30.82 -9.07 0.86
N ILE A 502 -30.80 -9.15 -0.47
CA ILE A 502 -29.76 -9.72 -1.32
C ILE A 502 -29.55 -8.72 -2.45
N ALA A 503 -28.37 -8.10 -2.50
CA ALA A 503 -28.00 -7.19 -3.57
C ALA A 503 -27.06 -7.90 -4.54
N SER A 504 -27.39 -7.91 -5.84
CA SER A 504 -26.61 -8.60 -6.86
C SER A 504 -26.29 -7.68 -8.02
N ALA A 505 -25.14 -7.91 -8.65
CA ALA A 505 -24.71 -7.13 -9.80
C ALA A 505 -24.27 -8.02 -10.97
N GLY A 506 -24.68 -7.63 -12.18
CA GLY A 506 -24.26 -8.23 -13.44
C GLY A 506 -23.55 -7.22 -14.33
N VAL A 507 -22.33 -7.53 -14.76
CA VAL A 507 -21.50 -6.65 -15.60
C VAL A 507 -21.27 -7.30 -16.97
N ALA A 508 -21.46 -6.53 -18.05
CA ALA A 508 -21.02 -6.91 -19.39
C ALA A 508 -20.14 -5.81 -19.98
N SER A 509 -19.05 -6.22 -20.61
CA SER A 509 -18.04 -5.29 -21.14
C SER A 509 -17.63 -5.66 -22.55
N VAL A 510 -17.33 -4.64 -23.35
CA VAL A 510 -16.78 -4.79 -24.71
C VAL A 510 -15.56 -3.88 -24.82
N SER A 511 -14.38 -4.48 -24.97
CA SER A 511 -13.12 -3.73 -25.05
C SER A 511 -13.00 -2.90 -26.33
N LEU A 512 -13.51 -3.40 -27.46
CA LEU A 512 -13.48 -2.68 -28.73
C LEU A 512 -14.76 -2.95 -29.56
N PRO A 513 -15.81 -2.11 -29.44
CA PRO A 513 -17.10 -2.42 -30.07
C PRO A 513 -17.02 -2.49 -31.61
N PRO A 514 -17.41 -3.61 -32.25
CA PRO A 514 -17.39 -3.71 -33.71
C PRO A 514 -18.38 -2.74 -34.40
N LYS A 515 -18.19 -2.50 -35.70
CA LYS A 515 -19.00 -1.55 -36.50
C LYS A 515 -20.51 -1.83 -36.48
N ASN A 516 -20.92 -3.07 -36.23
CA ASN A 516 -22.32 -3.50 -36.15
C ASN A 516 -22.66 -4.15 -34.80
N PHE A 517 -21.98 -3.76 -33.72
CA PHE A 517 -22.25 -4.31 -32.38
C PHE A 517 -23.69 -3.99 -31.95
N PRO A 518 -24.56 -4.99 -31.74
CA PRO A 518 -25.93 -4.74 -31.31
C PRO A 518 -25.96 -4.38 -29.81
N PRO A 519 -26.53 -3.23 -29.41
CA PRO A 519 -26.61 -2.82 -28.01
C PRO A 519 -27.32 -3.84 -27.10
N GLN A 520 -28.23 -4.63 -27.67
CA GLN A 520 -28.97 -5.67 -26.97
C GLN A 520 -28.06 -6.77 -26.41
N ASP A 521 -26.95 -7.08 -27.08
CA ASP A 521 -26.02 -8.13 -26.62
C ASP A 521 -25.36 -7.74 -25.29
N LEU A 522 -25.06 -6.45 -25.09
CA LEU A 522 -24.51 -5.92 -23.85
C LEU A 522 -25.54 -6.07 -22.70
N LEU A 523 -26.80 -5.72 -22.98
CA LEU A 523 -27.89 -5.79 -22.01
C LEU A 523 -28.23 -7.24 -21.63
N GLU A 524 -28.33 -8.13 -22.63
CA GLU A 524 -28.60 -9.55 -22.41
C GLU A 524 -27.47 -10.22 -21.64
N THR A 525 -26.22 -9.91 -21.97
CA THR A 525 -25.05 -10.48 -21.29
C THR A 525 -25.00 -10.04 -19.83
N ALA A 526 -25.20 -8.75 -19.56
CA ALA A 526 -25.26 -8.25 -18.18
C ALA A 526 -26.43 -8.90 -17.42
N GLY A 527 -27.56 -9.13 -18.09
CA GLY A 527 -28.72 -9.82 -17.54
C GLY A 527 -28.40 -11.26 -17.14
N ARG A 528 -27.69 -12.02 -17.98
CA ARG A 528 -27.23 -13.39 -17.67
C ARG A 528 -26.28 -13.39 -16.47
N CYS A 529 -25.36 -12.43 -16.40
CA CYS A 529 -24.46 -12.27 -15.26
C CYS A 529 -25.23 -11.97 -13.97
N LEU A 530 -26.22 -11.07 -14.02
CA LEU A 530 -27.06 -10.75 -12.87
C LEU A 530 -27.84 -11.97 -12.36
N SER A 531 -28.45 -12.75 -13.26
CA SER A 531 -29.15 -13.98 -12.87
C SER A 531 -28.20 -15.02 -12.27
N ALA A 532 -26.96 -15.12 -12.77
CA ALA A 532 -25.93 -15.98 -12.18
C ALA A 532 -25.48 -15.50 -10.79
N ALA A 533 -25.40 -14.19 -10.59
CA ALA A 533 -25.11 -13.59 -9.27
C ALA A 533 -26.24 -13.91 -8.27
N GLN A 534 -27.50 -13.69 -8.65
CA GLN A 534 -28.67 -13.98 -7.82
C GLN A 534 -28.76 -15.46 -7.43
N SER A 535 -28.42 -16.36 -8.34
CA SER A 535 -28.42 -17.82 -8.10
C SER A 535 -27.38 -18.26 -7.07
N SER A 536 -26.39 -17.41 -6.76
CA SER A 536 -25.36 -17.70 -5.75
C SER A 536 -25.86 -17.48 -4.32
N GLY A 537 -26.99 -16.80 -4.14
CA GLY A 537 -27.62 -16.57 -2.82
C GLY A 537 -26.87 -15.61 -1.88
N THR A 538 -25.80 -14.96 -2.36
CA THR A 538 -24.96 -14.02 -1.63
C THR A 538 -24.81 -12.71 -2.41
N CYS A 539 -24.38 -11.63 -1.74
CA CYS A 539 -24.10 -10.35 -2.39
C CYS A 539 -22.82 -10.44 -3.24
N VAL A 540 -22.96 -10.81 -4.52
CA VAL A 540 -21.82 -11.02 -5.42
C VAL A 540 -22.00 -10.29 -6.75
N VAL A 541 -20.86 -9.99 -7.38
CA VAL A 541 -20.78 -9.48 -8.74
C VAL A 541 -20.40 -10.63 -9.68
N LYS A 542 -21.08 -10.74 -10.82
CA LYS A 542 -20.64 -11.58 -11.94
C LYS A 542 -20.41 -10.71 -13.16
N SER A 543 -19.38 -11.04 -13.94
CA SER A 543 -19.01 -10.28 -15.12
C SER A 543 -18.65 -11.16 -16.31
N LEU A 544 -18.90 -10.66 -17.51
CA LEU A 544 -18.47 -11.29 -18.77
C LEU A 544 -17.94 -10.23 -19.74
N GLU A 545 -16.92 -10.59 -20.50
CA GLU A 545 -16.42 -9.79 -21.61
C GLU A 545 -16.92 -10.38 -22.94
N ILE A 546 -17.41 -9.52 -23.82
CA ILE A 546 -17.88 -9.87 -25.15
C ILE A 546 -16.76 -9.50 -26.13
N TYR A 547 -16.29 -10.50 -26.88
CA TYR A 547 -15.19 -10.39 -27.84
C TYR A 547 -15.68 -10.25 -29.28
#